data_AF-A0A258Q460-F1
#
_entry.id   AF-A0A258Q460-F1
#
_cell.length_a   1.000
_cell.length_b   1.000
_cell.length_c   1.000
_cell.angle_alpha   90.00
_cell.angle_beta   90.00
_cell.angle_gamma   90.00
#
_symmetry.space_group_name_H-M   'P 1'
#
loop_
_entity.id
_entity.type
_entity.pdbx_description
1 polymer ?
#
loop_
_entity_poly.entity_id
_entity_poly.type
_entity_poly.pdbx_seq_one_letter_code
_entity_poly.pdbx_strand_id
1 'polypeptide(L)'
;IYPVMCVTLMNPRTGGVFASFGAHPSLEVALERSLTELLQGRSLEGLNDLPQPMFASEAVTEPNNFVEHFIDSSGIVSWRFFSGKSDYAFVEWDFSGQGEHSNAEEAAALFGILAGMGKETYVAVYDQLGAIACRILVPGYSEIYPIEDLVWDNTNKALLFREDILNLHRLDDASLEALLERLENNELDEYGDIATLIGIEFDENTVWGQLTVLELKLLIHLALQQFDEAHSLVGAFLQYNDNTVERGLFYQALHVVLEVILDDTLALDDYEVNFRRMFGDARMDAVLGSVNGSVRFFGLTPTSMKLEGLDRHQRLIDSYRKLHTARTNRVA
;
A
#
# COMPACT_ATOMS: atom_id res chain seq x y z
N ILE A 1 -22.59 -26.75 5.04
CA ILE A 1 -23.25 -25.64 4.30
C ILE A 1 -22.81 -24.36 4.98
N TYR A 2 -22.50 -23.32 4.22
CA TYR A 2 -22.07 -22.03 4.75
C TYR A 2 -23.04 -20.95 4.24
N PRO A 3 -23.37 -19.93 5.06
CA PRO A 3 -24.29 -18.85 4.69
C PRO A 3 -23.61 -17.80 3.80
N VAL A 4 -23.10 -18.25 2.64
CA VAL A 4 -22.32 -17.45 1.70
C VAL A 4 -22.99 -17.46 0.34
N MET A 5 -22.99 -16.31 -0.31
CA MET A 5 -23.43 -16.09 -1.68
C MET A 5 -22.28 -15.50 -2.49
N CYS A 6 -22.23 -15.84 -3.78
CA CYS A 6 -21.32 -15.21 -4.74
C CYS A 6 -22.14 -14.70 -5.93
N VAL A 7 -21.88 -13.46 -6.32
CA VAL A 7 -22.44 -12.85 -7.54
C VAL A 7 -21.28 -12.41 -8.42
N THR A 8 -21.31 -12.82 -9.69
CA THR A 8 -20.26 -12.48 -10.65
C THR A 8 -20.77 -11.59 -11.76
N LEU A 9 -19.97 -10.59 -12.13
CA LEU A 9 -20.17 -9.74 -13.30
C LEU A 9 -19.14 -10.12 -14.36
N MET A 10 -19.59 -10.32 -15.60
CA MET A 10 -18.72 -10.52 -16.76
C MET A 10 -18.84 -9.31 -17.69
N ASN A 11 -17.72 -8.69 -18.03
CA ASN A 11 -17.67 -7.58 -18.98
C ASN A 11 -17.30 -8.10 -20.38
N PRO A 12 -18.25 -8.29 -21.31
CA PRO A 12 -17.95 -8.83 -22.63
C PRO A 12 -17.13 -7.88 -23.51
N ARG A 13 -16.97 -6.61 -23.14
CA ARG A 13 -16.17 -5.63 -23.91
C ARG A 13 -14.68 -5.80 -23.68
N THR A 14 -14.28 -6.16 -22.46
CA THR A 14 -12.87 -6.30 -22.06
C THR A 14 -12.47 -7.75 -21.79
N GLY A 15 -13.46 -8.64 -21.64
CA GLY A 15 -13.25 -10.03 -21.22
C GLY A 15 -12.98 -10.16 -19.71
N GLY A 16 -13.03 -9.06 -18.96
CA GLY A 16 -12.79 -9.03 -17.53
C GLY A 16 -13.97 -9.57 -16.72
N VAL A 17 -13.67 -10.10 -15.53
CA VAL A 17 -14.66 -10.68 -14.63
C VAL A 17 -14.43 -10.18 -13.20
N PHE A 18 -15.52 -9.99 -12.48
CA PHE A 18 -15.53 -9.60 -11.08
C PHE A 18 -16.38 -10.59 -10.29
N ALA A 19 -15.87 -11.06 -9.14
CA ALA A 19 -16.60 -11.93 -8.24
C ALA A 19 -16.78 -11.25 -6.88
N SER A 20 -18.03 -10.98 -6.52
CA SER A 20 -18.40 -10.42 -5.22
C SER A 20 -18.94 -11.51 -4.32
N PHE A 21 -18.53 -11.50 -3.05
CA PHE A 21 -18.96 -12.46 -2.05
C PHE A 21 -19.65 -11.75 -0.89
N GLY A 22 -20.80 -12.27 -0.48
CA GLY A 22 -21.57 -11.77 0.65
C GLY A 22 -21.97 -12.92 1.56
N ALA A 23 -22.06 -12.64 2.86
CA ALA A 23 -22.46 -13.64 3.85
C ALA A 23 -23.45 -13.04 4.84
N HIS A 24 -24.48 -13.81 5.19
CA HIS A 24 -25.49 -13.45 6.19
C HIS A 24 -26.35 -14.68 6.53
N PRO A 25 -26.85 -14.87 7.77
CA PRO A 25 -27.74 -16.00 8.10
C PRO A 25 -28.99 -16.15 7.21
N SER A 26 -29.50 -15.05 6.66
CA SER A 26 -30.56 -15.03 5.64
C SER A 26 -29.98 -15.02 4.23
N LEU A 27 -30.46 -15.93 3.38
CA LEU A 27 -30.04 -16.07 1.98
C LEU A 27 -30.30 -14.79 1.17
N GLU A 28 -31.48 -14.18 1.33
CA GLU A 28 -31.87 -12.96 0.62
C GLU A 28 -30.95 -11.79 0.96
N VAL A 29 -30.60 -11.65 2.24
CA VAL A 29 -29.68 -10.60 2.70
C VAL A 29 -28.26 -10.87 2.21
N ALA A 30 -27.80 -12.13 2.18
CA ALA A 30 -26.48 -12.46 1.62
C ALA A 30 -26.39 -12.15 0.12
N LEU A 31 -27.48 -12.40 -0.62
CA LEU A 31 -27.61 -12.03 -2.04
C LEU A 31 -27.58 -10.51 -2.24
N GLU A 32 -28.38 -9.77 -1.47
CA GLU A 32 -28.39 -8.31 -1.51
C GLU A 32 -26.98 -7.74 -1.27
N ARG A 33 -26.32 -8.17 -0.19
CA ARG A 33 -24.96 -7.71 0.16
C ARG A 33 -23.95 -7.98 -0.95
N SER A 34 -24.01 -9.16 -1.57
CA SER A 34 -23.13 -9.50 -2.71
C SER A 34 -23.37 -8.58 -3.91
N LEU A 35 -24.61 -8.17 -4.16
CA LEU A 35 -24.94 -7.24 -5.25
C LEU A 35 -24.53 -5.81 -4.94
N THR A 36 -24.75 -5.34 -3.70
CA THR A 36 -24.41 -3.97 -3.31
C THR A 36 -22.91 -3.76 -3.27
N GLU A 37 -22.15 -4.73 -2.75
CA GLU A 37 -20.68 -4.68 -2.71
C GLU A 37 -20.09 -4.63 -4.12
N LEU A 38 -20.67 -5.38 -5.06
CA LEU A 38 -20.24 -5.40 -6.47
C LEU A 38 -20.26 -4.02 -7.13
N LEU A 39 -21.20 -3.15 -6.73
CA LEU A 39 -21.38 -1.82 -7.29
C LEU A 39 -20.87 -0.70 -6.36
N GLN A 40 -20.40 -1.03 -5.16
CA GLN A 40 -19.99 -0.06 -4.17
C GLN A 40 -18.74 0.70 -4.64
N GLY A 41 -18.85 2.03 -4.72
CA GLY A 41 -17.72 2.90 -5.07
C GLY A 41 -17.24 2.81 -6.52
N ARG A 42 -17.93 2.05 -7.39
CA ARG A 42 -17.51 1.85 -8.80
C ARG A 42 -18.46 2.54 -9.77
N SER A 43 -17.88 3.27 -10.72
CA SER A 43 -18.60 3.65 -11.94
C SER A 43 -18.64 2.46 -12.91
N LEU A 44 -19.54 2.50 -13.90
CA LEU A 44 -19.56 1.50 -14.97
C LEU A 44 -18.27 1.51 -15.80
N GLU A 45 -17.56 2.62 -15.85
CA GLU A 45 -16.27 2.75 -16.56
C GLU A 45 -15.14 2.05 -15.79
N GLY A 46 -15.18 2.09 -14.46
CA GLY A 46 -14.23 1.37 -13.60
C GLY A 46 -14.37 -0.16 -13.65
N LEU A 47 -15.33 -0.69 -14.40
CA LEU A 47 -15.47 -2.12 -14.69
C LEU A 47 -14.68 -2.57 -15.94
N ASN A 48 -13.97 -1.66 -16.60
CA ASN A 48 -13.16 -2.01 -17.76
C ASN A 48 -11.79 -2.61 -17.37
N ASP A 49 -11.29 -2.28 -16.19
CA ASP A 49 -9.97 -2.71 -15.71
C ASP A 49 -10.01 -4.04 -14.93
N LEU A 50 -11.11 -4.80 -15.08
CA LEU A 50 -11.27 -6.09 -14.42
C LEU A 50 -10.33 -7.16 -15.01
N PRO A 51 -9.73 -8.01 -14.16
CA PRO A 51 -8.84 -9.08 -14.61
C PRO A 51 -9.58 -10.09 -15.48
N GLN A 52 -8.87 -10.66 -16.46
CA GLN A 52 -9.40 -11.77 -17.24
C GLN A 52 -9.28 -13.08 -16.46
N PRO A 53 -10.32 -13.94 -16.44
CA PRO A 53 -10.22 -15.24 -15.80
C PRO A 53 -9.27 -16.18 -16.56
N MET A 54 -8.69 -17.16 -15.84
CA MET A 54 -7.70 -18.07 -16.42
C MET A 54 -7.87 -19.54 -16.00
N PHE A 55 -7.22 -20.46 -16.70
CA PHE A 55 -7.22 -21.89 -16.35
C PHE A 55 -6.03 -22.34 -15.51
N ALA A 56 -4.93 -21.57 -15.47
CA ALA A 56 -3.77 -21.94 -14.66
C ALA A 56 -4.17 -21.91 -13.18
N SER A 57 -4.03 -23.05 -12.52
CA SER A 57 -4.50 -23.16 -11.13
C SER A 57 -3.51 -22.49 -10.19
N GLU A 58 -2.23 -22.55 -10.55
CA GLU A 58 -1.11 -21.99 -9.82
C GLU A 58 -1.31 -20.50 -9.55
N ALA A 59 -1.66 -19.73 -10.58
CA ALA A 59 -1.91 -18.29 -10.46
C ALA A 59 -3.17 -17.96 -9.64
N VAL A 60 -4.21 -18.80 -9.72
CA VAL A 60 -5.46 -18.58 -8.94
C VAL A 60 -5.28 -18.95 -7.46
N THR A 61 -4.41 -19.91 -7.16
CA THR A 61 -4.15 -20.39 -5.80
C THR A 61 -2.95 -19.74 -5.13
N GLU A 62 -2.29 -18.81 -5.81
CA GLU A 62 -1.15 -18.09 -5.27
C GLU A 62 -1.62 -17.18 -4.10
N PRO A 63 -0.89 -17.10 -2.97
CA PRO A 63 -1.30 -16.33 -1.80
C PRO A 63 -1.62 -14.85 -2.07
N ASN A 64 -0.80 -14.14 -2.86
CA ASN A 64 -1.05 -12.73 -3.20
C ASN A 64 -2.34 -12.55 -3.99
N ASN A 65 -2.75 -13.51 -4.83
CA ASN A 65 -4.05 -13.46 -5.50
C ASN A 65 -5.23 -13.35 -4.49
N PHE A 66 -5.14 -14.01 -3.33
CA PHE A 66 -6.15 -13.87 -2.27
C PHE A 66 -6.10 -12.49 -1.62
N VAL A 67 -4.91 -11.92 -1.46
CA VAL A 67 -4.71 -10.57 -0.93
C VAL A 67 -5.30 -9.53 -1.89
N GLU A 68 -5.08 -9.66 -3.20
CA GLU A 68 -5.68 -8.80 -4.23
C GLU A 68 -7.22 -8.89 -4.21
N HIS A 69 -7.77 -10.11 -4.06
CA HIS A 69 -9.21 -10.29 -3.87
C HIS A 69 -9.75 -9.52 -2.67
N PHE A 70 -8.99 -9.47 -1.58
CA PHE A 70 -9.36 -8.78 -0.34
C PHE A 70 -9.22 -7.25 -0.43
N ILE A 71 -8.14 -6.74 -1.06
CA ILE A 71 -7.84 -5.31 -1.13
C ILE A 71 -8.89 -4.59 -1.98
N ASP A 72 -9.14 -5.08 -3.19
CA ASP A 72 -10.01 -4.40 -4.14
C ASP A 72 -10.77 -5.35 -5.09
N SER A 73 -10.74 -6.65 -4.82
CA SER A 73 -11.44 -7.68 -5.63
C SER A 73 -10.96 -7.72 -7.09
N SER A 74 -9.71 -7.31 -7.36
CA SER A 74 -9.04 -7.44 -8.66
C SER A 74 -8.26 -8.74 -8.83
N GLY A 75 -8.35 -9.66 -7.85
CA GLY A 75 -7.73 -10.97 -7.96
C GLY A 75 -8.31 -11.79 -9.13
N ILE A 76 -7.49 -12.69 -9.65
CA ILE A 76 -7.81 -13.56 -10.77
C ILE A 76 -8.77 -14.67 -10.33
N VAL A 77 -9.77 -14.94 -11.16
CA VAL A 77 -10.76 -16.02 -10.99
C VAL A 77 -10.55 -17.12 -12.03
N SER A 78 -10.80 -18.38 -11.68
CA SER A 78 -10.68 -19.48 -12.65
C SER A 78 -11.86 -19.56 -13.61
N TRP A 79 -11.61 -19.85 -14.89
CA TRP A 79 -12.67 -20.25 -15.83
C TRP A 79 -13.49 -21.46 -15.38
N ARG A 80 -12.91 -22.33 -14.54
CA ARG A 80 -13.63 -23.48 -13.97
C ARG A 80 -14.81 -23.08 -13.09
N PHE A 81 -14.73 -21.90 -12.46
CA PHE A 81 -15.82 -21.35 -11.65
C PHE A 81 -17.10 -21.12 -12.48
N PHE A 82 -16.95 -20.84 -13.78
CA PHE A 82 -18.05 -20.58 -14.72
C PHE A 82 -18.51 -21.81 -15.50
N SER A 83 -18.12 -23.01 -15.05
CA SER A 83 -18.55 -24.27 -15.64
C SER A 83 -20.08 -24.44 -15.55
N GLY A 84 -20.71 -24.93 -16.62
CA GLY A 84 -22.11 -25.35 -16.59
C GLY A 84 -22.39 -26.57 -15.70
N LYS A 85 -21.33 -27.23 -15.21
CA LYS A 85 -21.39 -28.28 -14.20
C LYS A 85 -20.89 -27.70 -12.87
N SER A 86 -21.77 -27.65 -11.88
CA SER A 86 -21.41 -27.27 -10.50
C SER A 86 -20.83 -28.46 -9.74
N ASP A 87 -19.89 -28.19 -8.84
CA ASP A 87 -19.32 -29.20 -7.93
C ASP A 87 -20.24 -29.50 -6.75
N TYR A 88 -21.12 -28.56 -6.40
CA TYR A 88 -22.10 -28.67 -5.33
C TYR A 88 -23.52 -28.43 -5.88
N ALA A 89 -24.50 -29.11 -5.29
CA ALA A 89 -25.91 -28.84 -5.56
C ALA A 89 -26.32 -27.54 -4.86
N PHE A 90 -27.23 -26.78 -5.48
CA PHE A 90 -27.83 -25.62 -4.83
C PHE A 90 -28.61 -26.05 -3.59
N VAL A 91 -28.44 -25.30 -2.50
CA VAL A 91 -29.24 -25.45 -1.29
C VAL A 91 -29.82 -24.10 -0.95
N GLU A 92 -31.15 -24.03 -0.87
CA GLU A 92 -31.88 -22.88 -0.32
C GLU A 92 -31.74 -22.91 1.20
N TRP A 93 -30.59 -22.45 1.68
CA TRP A 93 -30.25 -22.45 3.10
C TRP A 93 -30.92 -21.27 3.81
N ASP A 94 -31.21 -21.45 5.09
CA ASP A 94 -31.65 -20.37 5.97
C ASP A 94 -31.15 -20.67 7.38
N PHE A 95 -30.33 -19.77 7.91
CA PHE A 95 -29.81 -19.79 9.28
C PHE A 95 -30.43 -18.67 10.12
N SER A 96 -31.39 -17.90 9.58
CA SER A 96 -31.99 -16.77 10.28
C SER A 96 -32.87 -17.21 11.44
N GLY A 97 -32.80 -16.45 12.53
CA GLY A 97 -33.62 -16.65 13.71
C GLY A 97 -34.94 -15.88 13.61
N GLN A 98 -35.93 -16.23 14.43
CA GLN A 98 -37.21 -15.52 14.50
C GLN A 98 -37.48 -15.03 15.93
N GLY A 99 -38.01 -13.81 16.08
CA GLY A 99 -38.37 -13.25 17.39
C GLY A 99 -37.24 -12.46 18.07
N GLU A 100 -37.44 -12.13 19.35
CA GLU A 100 -36.62 -11.16 20.11
C GLU A 100 -35.16 -11.60 20.31
N HIS A 101 -34.87 -12.90 20.22
CA HIS A 101 -33.54 -13.47 20.43
C HIS A 101 -32.84 -13.92 19.13
N SER A 102 -33.36 -13.55 17.97
CA SER A 102 -32.87 -14.03 16.67
C SER A 102 -31.36 -13.86 16.48
N ASN A 103 -30.80 -12.69 16.79
CA ASN A 103 -29.37 -12.43 16.62
C ASN A 103 -28.48 -13.31 17.51
N ALA A 104 -28.94 -13.67 18.72
CA ALA A 104 -28.18 -14.53 19.62
C ALA A 104 -28.20 -15.99 19.14
N GLU A 105 -29.34 -16.44 18.64
CA GLU A 105 -29.51 -17.77 18.04
C GLU A 105 -28.70 -17.91 16.75
N GLU A 106 -28.75 -16.91 15.87
CA GLU A 106 -27.93 -16.82 14.66
C GLU A 106 -26.44 -16.88 14.99
N ALA A 107 -25.98 -16.05 15.93
CA ALA A 107 -24.58 -16.06 16.35
C ALA A 107 -24.17 -17.44 16.90
N ALA A 108 -25.00 -18.07 17.73
CA ALA A 108 -24.73 -19.41 18.26
C ALA A 108 -24.66 -20.47 17.14
N ALA A 109 -25.52 -20.38 16.12
CA ALA A 109 -25.47 -21.28 14.97
C ALA A 109 -24.18 -21.09 14.16
N LEU A 110 -23.77 -19.84 13.91
CA LEU A 110 -22.53 -19.53 13.16
C LEU A 110 -21.27 -19.97 13.93
N PHE A 111 -21.18 -19.68 15.23
CA PHE A 111 -20.08 -20.20 16.05
C PHE A 111 -20.13 -21.73 16.18
N GLY A 112 -21.32 -22.32 16.16
CA GLY A 112 -21.50 -23.77 16.10
C GLY A 112 -20.91 -24.41 14.85
N ILE A 113 -20.98 -23.74 13.69
CA ILE A 113 -20.31 -24.19 12.46
C ILE A 113 -18.79 -24.22 12.66
N LEU A 114 -18.20 -23.14 13.18
CA LEU A 114 -16.76 -23.06 13.44
C LEU A 114 -16.29 -24.11 14.46
N ALA A 115 -17.05 -24.29 15.55
CA ALA A 115 -16.78 -25.32 16.55
C ALA A 115 -16.85 -26.74 15.94
N GLY A 116 -17.82 -27.00 15.06
CA GLY A 116 -17.92 -28.26 14.31
C GLY A 116 -16.74 -28.52 13.37
N MET A 117 -16.04 -27.46 12.94
CA MET A 117 -14.80 -27.52 12.17
C MET A 117 -13.54 -27.64 13.04
N GLY A 118 -13.67 -27.66 14.36
CA GLY A 118 -12.54 -27.64 15.30
C GLY A 118 -11.81 -26.30 15.33
N LYS A 119 -12.49 -25.19 14.99
CA LYS A 119 -11.92 -23.85 14.97
C LYS A 119 -12.28 -23.08 16.23
N GLU A 120 -11.25 -22.70 16.99
CA GLU A 120 -11.40 -21.82 18.15
C GLU A 120 -11.67 -20.38 17.69
N THR A 121 -12.56 -19.69 18.39
CA THR A 121 -12.95 -18.31 18.06
C THR A 121 -12.61 -17.35 19.20
N TYR A 122 -11.89 -16.28 18.89
CA TYR A 122 -11.56 -15.21 19.83
C TYR A 122 -12.38 -13.97 19.49
N VAL A 123 -13.08 -13.42 20.48
CA VAL A 123 -13.93 -12.23 20.30
C VAL A 123 -13.51 -11.14 21.27
N ALA A 124 -13.10 -10.00 20.73
CA ALA A 124 -12.94 -8.77 21.50
C ALA A 124 -14.16 -7.89 21.29
N VAL A 125 -14.81 -7.45 22.36
CA VAL A 125 -15.98 -6.56 22.32
C VAL A 125 -15.55 -5.13 22.71
N TYR A 126 -15.96 -4.17 21.90
CA TYR A 126 -15.74 -2.74 22.09
C TYR A 126 -17.09 -2.04 22.16
N ASP A 127 -17.46 -1.57 23.33
CA ASP A 127 -18.71 -0.87 23.54
C ASP A 127 -18.50 0.63 23.77
N GLN A 128 -17.24 1.11 23.87
CA GLN A 128 -16.91 2.36 24.56
C GLN A 128 -17.36 3.64 23.84
N LEU A 129 -17.72 3.57 22.56
CA LEU A 129 -17.97 4.74 21.70
C LEU A 129 -19.44 4.97 21.35
N GLY A 130 -20.36 4.39 22.13
CA GLY A 130 -21.81 4.58 21.97
C GLY A 130 -22.47 3.64 20.95
N ALA A 131 -21.68 2.79 20.28
CA ALA A 131 -22.12 1.66 19.49
C ALA A 131 -21.35 0.40 19.93
N ILE A 132 -21.95 -0.76 19.74
CA ILE A 132 -21.28 -2.04 19.96
C ILE A 132 -20.50 -2.40 18.69
N ALA A 133 -19.20 -2.64 18.85
CA ALA A 133 -18.33 -3.21 17.84
C ALA A 133 -17.66 -4.46 18.40
N CYS A 134 -17.23 -5.36 17.52
CA CYS A 134 -16.41 -6.49 17.89
C CYS A 134 -15.32 -6.73 16.86
N ARG A 135 -14.25 -7.41 17.29
CA ARG A 135 -13.24 -8.00 16.42
C ARG A 135 -13.19 -9.49 16.70
N ILE A 136 -13.42 -10.28 15.66
CA ILE A 136 -13.45 -11.74 15.74
C ILE A 136 -12.20 -12.27 15.02
N LEU A 137 -11.47 -13.17 15.66
CA LEU A 137 -10.32 -13.87 15.08
C LEU A 137 -10.54 -15.37 15.18
N VAL A 138 -10.31 -16.08 14.08
CA VAL A 138 -10.45 -17.54 13.97
C VAL A 138 -9.21 -18.10 13.30
N PRO A 139 -8.22 -18.59 14.07
CA PRO A 139 -6.95 -19.05 13.50
C PRO A 139 -7.09 -20.19 12.46
N GLY A 140 -6.38 -20.04 11.36
CA GLY A 140 -6.45 -20.85 10.14
C GLY A 140 -7.79 -20.75 9.41
N TYR A 141 -8.49 -19.63 9.52
CA TYR A 141 -9.79 -19.39 8.86
C TYR A 141 -10.03 -17.90 8.54
N SER A 142 -9.66 -16.98 9.45
CA SER A 142 -9.90 -15.54 9.27
C SER A 142 -8.67 -14.74 8.85
N GLU A 143 -7.53 -15.39 8.60
CA GLU A 143 -6.32 -14.75 8.10
C GLU A 143 -6.52 -14.23 6.67
N ILE A 144 -6.03 -13.02 6.42
CA ILE A 144 -5.94 -12.44 5.08
C ILE A 144 -4.54 -12.65 4.51
N TYR A 145 -3.53 -12.47 5.36
CA TYR A 145 -2.12 -12.58 5.02
C TYR A 145 -1.54 -13.90 5.55
N PRO A 146 -0.59 -14.52 4.82
CA PRO A 146 0.13 -15.69 5.29
C PRO A 146 0.91 -15.38 6.59
N ILE A 147 1.16 -16.42 7.40
CA ILE A 147 1.85 -16.27 8.69
C ILE A 147 3.32 -15.86 8.47
N GLU A 148 3.88 -16.28 7.35
CA GLU A 148 5.22 -15.96 6.88
C GLU A 148 5.46 -14.45 6.77
N ASP A 149 4.41 -13.64 6.53
CA ASP A 149 4.51 -12.17 6.47
C ASP A 149 4.90 -11.56 7.82
N LEU A 150 4.71 -12.27 8.93
CA LEU A 150 5.25 -11.82 10.22
C LEU A 150 6.77 -11.74 10.23
N VAL A 151 7.44 -12.45 9.33
CA VAL A 151 8.90 -12.46 9.16
C VAL A 151 9.29 -11.59 7.97
N TRP A 152 8.68 -11.83 6.80
CA TRP A 152 9.12 -11.23 5.54
C TRP A 152 8.49 -9.85 5.28
N ASP A 153 7.22 -9.66 5.66
CA ASP A 153 6.50 -8.41 5.45
C ASP A 153 5.93 -7.76 6.71
N ASN A 154 6.75 -7.77 7.77
CA ASN A 154 6.36 -7.19 9.04
C ASN A 154 6.45 -5.66 9.00
N THR A 155 5.32 -4.97 9.18
CA THR A 155 5.26 -3.50 9.21
C THR A 155 6.10 -2.87 10.34
N ASN A 156 6.53 -3.62 11.35
CA ASN A 156 7.49 -3.13 12.35
C ASN A 156 8.89 -2.87 11.77
N LYS A 157 9.21 -3.35 10.55
CA LYS A 157 10.46 -3.01 9.85
C LYS A 157 10.67 -1.49 9.75
N ALA A 158 9.58 -0.73 9.75
CA ALA A 158 9.56 0.74 9.85
C ALA A 158 10.45 1.32 10.96
N LEU A 159 10.59 0.61 12.09
CA LEU A 159 11.40 1.04 13.24
C LEU A 159 12.89 1.19 12.91
N LEU A 160 13.39 0.47 11.90
CA LEU A 160 14.78 0.53 11.47
C LEU A 160 15.12 1.81 10.68
N PHE A 161 14.10 2.50 10.17
CA PHE A 161 14.26 3.57 9.19
C PHE A 161 13.69 4.91 9.65
N ARG A 162 12.58 4.89 10.41
CA ARG A 162 11.77 6.09 10.69
C ARG A 162 12.56 7.26 11.27
N GLU A 163 13.39 7.01 12.28
CA GLU A 163 14.11 8.09 12.97
C GLU A 163 15.12 8.78 12.04
N ASP A 164 15.91 8.00 11.32
CA ASP A 164 16.93 8.50 10.42
C ASP A 164 16.30 9.19 9.20
N ILE A 165 15.27 8.61 8.61
CA ILE A 165 14.55 9.23 7.48
C ILE A 165 13.91 10.56 7.89
N LEU A 166 13.25 10.63 9.05
CA LEU A 166 12.67 11.89 9.53
C LEU A 166 13.73 12.92 9.95
N ASN A 167 14.97 12.51 10.17
CA ASN A 167 16.08 13.41 10.48
C ASN A 167 17.13 13.47 9.35
N LEU A 168 16.77 13.09 8.13
CA LEU A 168 17.70 12.90 7.00
C LEU A 168 18.69 14.05 6.80
N HIS A 169 18.21 15.29 6.92
CA HIS A 169 19.00 16.52 6.77
C HIS A 169 20.04 16.75 7.88
N ARG A 170 19.95 16.03 9.00
CA ARG A 170 20.84 16.13 10.16
C ARG A 170 21.86 15.00 10.22
N LEU A 171 21.73 14.00 9.35
CA LEU A 171 22.63 12.86 9.32
C LEU A 171 23.98 13.27 8.73
N ASP A 172 25.04 12.88 9.42
CA ASP A 172 26.39 12.89 8.88
C ASP A 172 26.59 11.73 7.90
N ASP A 173 27.72 11.73 7.19
CA ASP A 173 27.99 10.78 6.12
C ASP A 173 28.01 9.33 6.64
N ALA A 174 28.56 9.09 7.84
CA ALA A 174 28.56 7.77 8.46
C ALA A 174 27.13 7.28 8.79
N SER A 175 26.25 8.16 9.27
CA SER A 175 24.86 7.80 9.54
C SER A 175 24.06 7.58 8.25
N LEU A 176 24.38 8.31 7.19
CA LEU A 176 23.81 8.09 5.87
C LEU A 176 24.23 6.74 5.27
N GLU A 177 25.51 6.40 5.35
CA GLU A 177 26.01 5.09 4.91
C GLU A 177 25.31 3.96 5.67
N ALA A 178 25.16 4.10 6.99
CA ALA A 178 24.44 3.12 7.81
C ALA A 178 22.94 3.03 7.46
N LEU A 179 22.28 4.14 7.11
CA LEU A 179 20.90 4.13 6.64
C LEU A 179 20.79 3.43 5.27
N LEU A 180 21.70 3.74 4.35
CA LEU A 180 21.75 3.15 3.02
C LEU A 180 21.96 1.62 3.09
N GLU A 181 22.92 1.15 3.89
CA GLU A 181 23.16 -0.27 4.11
C GLU A 181 21.90 -0.99 4.62
N ARG A 182 21.12 -0.37 5.52
CA ARG A 182 19.84 -0.94 5.97
C ARG A 182 18.79 -0.95 4.86
N LEU A 183 18.71 0.08 4.03
CA LEU A 183 17.77 0.12 2.89
C LEU A 183 18.09 -0.95 1.84
N GLU A 184 19.35 -1.34 1.69
CA GLU A 184 19.79 -2.39 0.75
C GLU A 184 19.60 -3.80 1.30
N ASN A 185 19.84 -4.00 2.60
CA ASN A 185 19.85 -5.34 3.21
C ASN A 185 18.49 -5.85 3.73
N ASN A 186 17.38 -5.14 3.48
CA ASN A 186 16.06 -5.49 4.02
C ASN A 186 15.00 -5.85 2.95
N GLU A 187 15.43 -6.20 1.72
CA GLU A 187 14.54 -6.66 0.63
C GLU A 187 13.32 -5.75 0.42
N LEU A 188 13.55 -4.44 0.40
CA LEU A 188 12.50 -3.44 0.22
C LEU A 188 12.08 -3.35 -1.25
N ASP A 189 10.79 -3.08 -1.49
CA ASP A 189 10.33 -2.66 -2.81
C ASP A 189 10.90 -1.28 -3.14
N GLU A 190 11.72 -1.22 -4.18
CA GLU A 190 12.38 -0.01 -4.66
C GLU A 190 11.36 1.07 -5.09
N TYR A 191 10.19 0.65 -5.57
CA TYR A 191 9.11 1.56 -5.98
C TYR A 191 8.11 1.84 -4.87
N GLY A 192 8.26 1.19 -3.71
CA GLY A 192 7.42 1.40 -2.55
C GLY A 192 7.61 2.79 -1.93
N ASP A 193 6.51 3.36 -1.44
CA ASP A 193 6.51 4.68 -0.82
C ASP A 193 7.21 4.69 0.54
N ILE A 194 8.11 5.66 0.74
CA ILE A 194 8.75 5.91 2.04
C ILE A 194 7.70 6.21 3.11
N ALA A 195 6.63 6.95 2.77
CA ALA A 195 5.53 7.26 3.67
C ALA A 195 4.95 6.00 4.33
N THR A 196 4.66 4.98 3.51
CA THR A 196 4.17 3.67 3.94
C THR A 196 5.22 2.92 4.73
N LEU A 197 6.47 2.87 4.24
CA LEU A 197 7.58 2.18 4.90
C LEU A 197 7.79 2.67 6.33
N ILE A 198 7.74 3.99 6.57
CA ILE A 198 7.93 4.56 7.90
C ILE A 198 6.63 4.84 8.66
N GLY A 199 5.46 4.57 8.08
CA GLY A 199 4.15 4.80 8.70
C GLY A 199 3.90 6.26 9.08
N ILE A 200 4.25 7.20 8.19
CA ILE A 200 4.03 8.64 8.36
C ILE A 200 3.16 9.17 7.21
N GLU A 201 2.18 9.99 7.56
CA GLU A 201 1.20 10.54 6.62
C GLU A 201 1.67 11.89 6.08
N PHE A 202 2.29 11.85 4.90
CA PHE A 202 2.64 13.03 4.14
C PHE A 202 1.49 13.45 3.21
N ASP A 203 1.56 14.67 2.68
CA ASP A 203 0.66 15.08 1.59
C ASP A 203 1.15 14.44 0.27
N GLU A 204 0.28 13.65 -0.37
CA GLU A 204 0.51 12.95 -1.64
C GLU A 204 0.94 13.86 -2.81
N ASN A 205 0.74 15.18 -2.69
CA ASN A 205 1.18 16.16 -3.68
C ASN A 205 2.56 16.76 -3.38
N THR A 206 3.21 16.34 -2.28
CA THR A 206 4.54 16.81 -1.89
C THR A 206 5.62 15.81 -2.27
N VAL A 207 6.87 16.28 -2.35
CA VAL A 207 8.03 15.41 -2.65
C VAL A 207 8.13 14.25 -1.65
N TRP A 208 7.90 14.53 -0.35
CA TRP A 208 7.84 13.51 0.69
C TRP A 208 6.73 12.47 0.49
N GLY A 209 5.54 12.90 0.06
CA GLY A 209 4.40 11.99 -0.17
C GLY A 209 4.51 11.15 -1.43
N GLN A 210 5.49 11.43 -2.28
CA GLN A 210 5.78 10.71 -3.53
C GLN A 210 7.20 10.13 -3.53
N LEU A 211 7.88 10.14 -2.38
CA LEU A 211 9.27 9.69 -2.27
C LEU A 211 9.28 8.16 -2.20
N THR A 212 9.97 7.51 -3.12
CA THR A 212 10.16 6.05 -3.14
C THR A 212 11.46 5.64 -2.46
N VAL A 213 11.60 4.34 -2.16
CA VAL A 213 12.84 3.75 -1.64
C VAL A 213 14.02 4.00 -2.60
N LEU A 214 13.82 3.78 -3.90
CA LEU A 214 14.81 4.00 -4.94
C LEU A 214 15.30 5.44 -4.95
N GLU A 215 14.38 6.39 -4.89
CA GLU A 215 14.72 7.81 -4.92
C GLU A 215 15.45 8.25 -3.64
N LEU A 216 15.07 7.72 -2.48
CA LEU A 216 15.79 7.99 -1.25
C LEU A 216 17.24 7.48 -1.33
N LYS A 217 17.46 6.25 -1.82
CA LYS A 217 18.81 5.69 -2.03
C LYS A 217 19.64 6.58 -2.97
N LEU A 218 19.04 6.98 -4.09
CA LEU A 218 19.66 7.91 -5.07
C LEU A 218 20.12 9.20 -4.38
N LEU A 219 19.24 9.84 -3.62
CA LEU A 219 19.57 11.09 -2.94
C LEU A 219 20.63 10.92 -1.84
N ILE A 220 20.68 9.76 -1.18
CA ILE A 220 21.74 9.42 -0.22
C ILE A 220 23.08 9.25 -0.94
N HIS A 221 23.15 8.47 -2.02
CA HIS A 221 24.38 8.33 -2.83
C HIS A 221 24.88 9.69 -3.34
N LEU A 222 23.96 10.56 -3.81
CA LEU A 222 24.30 11.89 -4.26
C LEU A 222 24.89 12.75 -3.12
N ALA A 223 24.30 12.68 -1.92
CA ALA A 223 24.83 13.38 -0.75
C ALA A 223 26.20 12.85 -0.30
N LEU A 224 26.47 11.56 -0.50
CA LEU A 224 27.75 10.90 -0.23
C LEU A 224 28.77 11.05 -1.38
N GLN A 225 28.42 11.77 -2.46
CA GLN A 225 29.23 11.91 -3.68
C GLN A 225 29.60 10.58 -4.36
N GLN A 226 28.74 9.57 -4.21
CA GLN A 226 28.83 8.27 -4.87
C GLN A 226 28.13 8.36 -6.23
N PHE A 227 28.82 8.97 -7.20
CA PHE A 227 28.21 9.41 -8.45
C PHE A 227 27.86 8.28 -9.42
N ASP A 228 28.63 7.18 -9.45
CA ASP A 228 28.33 6.02 -10.29
C ASP A 228 26.99 5.37 -9.90
N GLU A 229 26.80 5.12 -8.60
CA GLU A 229 25.57 4.57 -8.05
C GLU A 229 24.39 5.53 -8.22
N ALA A 230 24.59 6.81 -7.91
CA ALA A 230 23.56 7.83 -8.11
C ALA A 230 23.12 7.89 -9.59
N HIS A 231 24.07 7.86 -10.54
CA HIS A 231 23.78 7.91 -11.97
C HIS A 231 22.96 6.69 -12.43
N SER A 232 23.31 5.48 -11.95
CA SER A 232 22.55 4.26 -12.24
C SER A 232 21.11 4.36 -11.73
N LEU A 233 20.92 4.83 -10.50
CA LEU A 233 19.58 4.97 -9.90
C LEU A 233 18.76 6.08 -10.56
N VAL A 234 19.38 7.18 -11.00
CA VAL A 234 18.69 8.20 -11.81
C VAL A 234 18.16 7.59 -13.10
N GLY A 235 18.96 6.75 -13.77
CA GLY A 235 18.52 6.03 -14.97
C GLY A 235 17.31 5.13 -14.71
N ALA A 236 17.32 4.37 -13.62
CA ALA A 236 16.20 3.53 -13.21
C ALA A 236 14.96 4.35 -12.83
N PHE A 237 15.14 5.46 -12.11
CA PHE A 237 14.07 6.39 -11.73
C PHE A 237 13.35 6.97 -12.96
N LEU A 238 14.10 7.35 -14.00
CA LEU A 238 13.56 7.95 -15.22
C LEU A 238 12.82 6.96 -16.13
N GLN A 239 13.02 5.64 -15.96
CA GLN A 239 12.27 4.63 -16.72
C GLN A 239 10.83 4.50 -16.24
N TYR A 240 10.52 4.93 -15.01
CA TYR A 240 9.18 4.87 -14.44
C TYR A 240 8.42 6.21 -14.60
N ASN A 241 7.22 6.16 -15.18
CA ASN A 241 6.59 7.32 -15.82
C ASN A 241 5.54 8.07 -14.97
N ASP A 242 5.34 7.71 -13.70
CA ASP A 242 4.34 8.35 -12.83
C ASP A 242 4.82 9.63 -12.13
N ASN A 243 5.97 10.17 -12.57
CA ASN A 243 6.55 11.38 -12.01
C ASN A 243 5.89 12.65 -12.56
N THR A 244 5.78 13.69 -11.73
CA THR A 244 5.42 15.01 -12.24
C THR A 244 6.48 15.50 -13.22
N VAL A 245 6.05 16.29 -14.22
CA VAL A 245 6.96 16.84 -15.25
C VAL A 245 8.14 17.59 -14.63
N GLU A 246 7.88 18.40 -13.60
CA GLU A 246 8.91 19.17 -12.90
C GLU A 246 9.95 18.27 -12.21
N ARG A 247 9.52 17.20 -11.54
CA ARG A 247 10.40 16.22 -10.90
C ARG A 247 11.21 15.43 -11.93
N GLY A 248 10.56 14.99 -13.01
CA GLY A 248 11.22 14.29 -14.11
C GLY A 248 12.31 15.13 -14.77
N LEU A 249 12.05 16.42 -15.00
CA LEU A 249 13.05 17.32 -15.57
C LEU A 249 14.26 17.53 -14.64
N PHE A 250 14.08 17.56 -13.32
CA PHE A 250 15.19 17.61 -12.37
C PHE A 250 16.10 16.40 -12.52
N TYR A 251 15.53 15.19 -12.55
CA TYR A 251 16.32 13.97 -12.69
C TYR A 251 16.93 13.81 -14.09
N GLN A 252 16.28 14.29 -15.15
CA GLN A 252 16.90 14.36 -16.49
C GLN A 252 18.13 15.28 -16.50
N ALA A 253 18.03 16.45 -15.86
CA ALA A 253 19.16 17.37 -15.74
C ALA A 253 20.28 16.76 -14.88
N LEU A 254 19.93 16.11 -13.76
CA LEU A 254 20.88 15.41 -12.91
C LEU A 254 21.59 14.27 -13.67
N HIS A 255 20.85 13.50 -14.47
CA HIS A 255 21.38 12.40 -15.27
C HIS A 255 22.51 12.89 -16.18
N VAL A 256 22.25 13.88 -17.04
CA VAL A 256 23.24 14.37 -18.00
C VAL A 256 24.41 15.08 -17.35
N VAL A 257 24.21 15.71 -16.19
CA VAL A 257 25.32 16.31 -15.42
C VAL A 257 26.21 15.21 -14.83
N LEU A 258 25.63 14.15 -14.28
CA LEU A 258 26.40 13.00 -13.79
C LEU A 258 27.14 12.28 -14.94
N GLU A 259 26.53 12.11 -16.11
CA GLU A 259 27.21 11.57 -17.30
C GLU A 259 28.47 12.37 -17.65
N VAL A 260 28.37 13.71 -17.65
CA VAL A 260 29.52 14.59 -17.95
C VAL A 260 30.60 14.52 -16.87
N ILE A 261 30.22 14.36 -15.60
CA ILE A 261 31.17 14.31 -14.49
C ILE A 261 31.90 12.97 -14.41
N LEU A 262 31.24 11.89 -14.80
CA LEU A 262 31.80 10.54 -14.81
C LEU A 262 32.65 10.25 -16.06
N ASP A 263 32.53 11.07 -17.11
CA ASP A 263 33.31 10.93 -18.34
C ASP A 263 34.51 11.90 -18.35
N ASP A 264 35.72 11.35 -18.15
CA ASP A 264 36.98 12.09 -18.17
C ASP A 264 37.27 12.85 -19.49
N THR A 265 36.50 12.59 -20.56
CA THR A 265 36.64 13.26 -21.86
C THR A 265 35.75 14.49 -22.01
N LEU A 266 34.83 14.73 -21.07
CA LEU A 266 33.86 15.81 -21.10
C LEU A 266 34.19 16.88 -20.04
N ALA A 267 33.83 18.13 -20.30
CA ALA A 267 33.95 19.23 -19.35
C ALA A 267 32.60 19.90 -19.16
N LEU A 268 32.12 19.97 -17.91
CA LEU A 268 30.79 20.52 -17.60
C LEU A 268 30.58 21.95 -18.11
N ASP A 269 31.61 22.79 -18.06
CA ASP A 269 31.59 24.17 -18.55
C ASP A 269 31.22 24.27 -20.05
N ASP A 270 31.56 23.26 -20.85
CA ASP A 270 31.26 23.22 -22.29
C ASP A 270 29.76 23.00 -22.56
N TYR A 271 29.05 22.38 -21.61
CA TYR A 271 27.64 21.99 -21.75
C TYR A 271 26.68 22.85 -20.93
N GLU A 272 27.15 23.47 -19.84
CA GLU A 272 26.30 24.18 -18.86
C GLU A 272 25.38 25.21 -19.52
N VAL A 273 25.88 25.99 -20.50
CA VAL A 273 25.09 27.00 -21.22
C VAL A 273 23.87 26.39 -21.90
N ASN A 274 24.00 25.21 -22.51
CA ASN A 274 22.88 24.55 -23.17
C ASN A 274 22.01 23.77 -22.19
N PHE A 275 22.58 23.18 -21.14
CA PHE A 275 21.80 22.57 -20.07
C PHE A 275 20.89 23.59 -19.39
N ARG A 276 21.39 24.80 -19.10
CA ARG A 276 20.56 25.91 -18.57
C ARG A 276 19.46 26.35 -19.52
N ARG A 277 19.72 26.39 -20.84
CA ARG A 277 18.67 26.67 -21.84
C ARG A 277 17.59 25.59 -21.89
N MET A 278 17.96 24.33 -21.71
CA MET A 278 17.03 23.20 -21.76
C MET A 278 16.22 23.06 -20.47
N PHE A 279 16.90 23.08 -19.33
CA PHE A 279 16.34 22.72 -18.03
C PHE A 279 15.99 23.92 -17.16
N GLY A 280 16.42 25.12 -17.53
CA GLY A 280 16.22 26.36 -16.78
C GLY A 280 17.28 26.57 -15.69
N ASP A 281 17.55 27.84 -15.37
CA ASP A 281 18.59 28.21 -14.40
C ASP A 281 18.35 27.64 -13.01
N ALA A 282 17.15 27.79 -12.47
CA ALA A 282 16.83 27.35 -11.11
C ALA A 282 17.04 25.83 -10.91
N ARG A 283 16.72 25.03 -11.92
CA ARG A 283 16.89 23.58 -11.87
C ARG A 283 18.35 23.18 -12.01
N MET A 284 19.08 23.83 -12.92
CA MET A 284 20.52 23.61 -13.05
C MET A 284 21.27 24.02 -11.79
N ASP A 285 20.90 25.12 -11.14
CA ASP A 285 21.49 25.53 -9.86
C ASP A 285 21.26 24.48 -8.77
N ALA A 286 20.06 23.88 -8.73
CA ALA A 286 19.75 22.79 -7.80
C ALA A 286 20.56 21.52 -8.11
N VAL A 287 20.69 21.12 -9.38
CA VAL A 287 21.47 19.96 -9.80
C VAL A 287 22.95 20.14 -9.49
N LEU A 288 23.55 21.26 -9.91
CA LEU A 288 24.95 21.58 -9.65
C LEU A 288 25.23 21.70 -8.15
N GLY A 289 24.30 22.31 -7.41
CA GLY A 289 24.34 22.36 -5.96
C GLY A 289 24.26 20.98 -5.30
N SER A 290 23.51 20.05 -5.88
CA SER A 290 23.41 18.68 -5.35
C SER A 290 24.68 17.87 -5.59
N VAL A 291 25.26 17.99 -6.78
CA VAL A 291 26.53 17.37 -7.14
C VAL A 291 27.68 17.89 -6.28
N ASN A 292 27.77 19.21 -6.06
CA ASN A 292 28.85 19.80 -5.29
C ASN A 292 28.63 19.74 -3.76
N GLY A 293 27.51 19.15 -3.31
CA GLY A 293 27.16 18.95 -1.91
C GLY A 293 26.59 20.17 -1.18
N SER A 294 26.42 21.32 -1.84
CA SER A 294 25.81 22.51 -1.21
C SER A 294 24.29 22.40 -1.03
N VAL A 295 23.62 21.54 -1.80
CA VAL A 295 22.20 21.23 -1.69
C VAL A 295 22.05 19.73 -1.44
N ARG A 296 21.73 19.33 -0.21
CA ARG A 296 21.41 17.93 0.10
C ARG A 296 19.90 17.73 0.04
N PHE A 297 19.47 16.59 -0.52
CA PHE A 297 18.06 16.14 -0.52
C PHE A 297 17.09 17.14 -1.17
N PHE A 298 17.41 17.62 -2.39
CA PHE A 298 16.60 18.62 -3.09
C PHE A 298 15.10 18.25 -3.12
N GLY A 299 14.24 19.21 -2.77
CA GLY A 299 12.79 19.03 -2.72
C GLY A 299 12.25 18.46 -1.40
N LEU A 300 13.06 17.76 -0.61
CA LEU A 300 12.68 17.28 0.71
C LEU A 300 12.84 18.41 1.73
N THR A 301 11.77 18.75 2.43
CA THR A 301 11.83 19.71 3.53
C THR A 301 12.35 19.04 4.80
N PRO A 302 13.11 19.74 5.68
CA PRO A 302 13.51 19.17 6.96
C PRO A 302 12.30 18.79 7.83
N THR A 303 12.33 17.58 8.40
CA THR A 303 11.31 17.07 9.32
C THR A 303 11.96 16.65 10.64
N SER A 304 11.21 15.99 11.53
CA SER A 304 11.74 15.37 12.74
C SER A 304 10.74 14.39 13.36
N MET A 305 11.19 13.66 14.37
CA MET A 305 10.33 12.79 15.21
C MET A 305 9.21 13.53 15.96
N LYS A 306 9.22 14.86 16.00
CA LYS A 306 8.09 15.65 16.55
C LYS A 306 6.92 15.77 15.57
N LEU A 307 7.15 15.43 14.29
CA LEU A 307 6.14 15.45 13.23
C LEU A 307 5.52 16.84 13.01
N GLU A 308 6.29 17.89 13.34
CA GLU A 308 5.92 19.30 13.14
C GLU A 308 5.86 19.61 11.64
N GLY A 309 4.83 20.32 11.19
CA GLY A 309 4.61 20.63 9.77
C GLY A 309 3.99 19.50 8.94
N LEU A 310 3.74 18.33 9.53
CA LEU A 310 3.06 17.21 8.88
C LEU A 310 1.56 17.24 9.17
N ASP A 311 0.85 18.21 8.59
CA ASP A 311 -0.55 18.51 8.92
C ASP A 311 -1.51 17.31 8.78
N ARG A 312 -1.34 16.48 7.74
CA ARG A 312 -2.16 15.26 7.55
C ARG A 312 -1.95 14.29 8.72
N HIS A 313 -0.69 14.03 9.09
CA HIS A 313 -0.38 13.17 10.22
C HIS A 313 -0.85 13.76 11.57
N GLN A 314 -0.75 15.07 11.77
CA GLN A 314 -1.26 15.72 12.99
C GLN A 314 -2.78 15.57 13.11
N ARG A 315 -3.53 15.69 12.01
CA ARG A 315 -4.99 15.44 12.01
C ARG A 315 -5.32 13.98 12.37
N LEU A 316 -4.50 13.03 11.94
CA LEU A 316 -4.64 11.63 12.33
C LEU A 316 -4.44 11.47 13.85
N ILE A 317 -3.37 12.06 14.40
CA ILE A 317 -3.10 12.05 15.84
C ILE A 317 -4.25 12.72 16.61
N ASP A 318 -4.78 13.85 16.15
CA ASP A 318 -5.91 14.53 16.80
C ASP A 318 -7.18 13.68 16.79
N SER A 319 -7.44 12.97 15.70
CA SER A 319 -8.55 12.02 15.61
C SER A 319 -8.35 10.86 16.59
N TYR A 320 -7.13 10.35 16.70
CA TYR A 320 -6.78 9.30 17.65
C TYR A 320 -6.89 9.76 19.12
N ARG A 321 -6.50 11.00 19.43
CA ARG A 321 -6.67 11.62 20.75
C ARG A 321 -8.14 11.70 21.16
N LYS A 322 -9.05 12.03 20.23
CA LYS A 322 -10.50 12.04 20.50
C LYS A 322 -11.00 10.65 20.94
N LEU A 323 -10.53 9.59 20.29
CA LEU A 323 -10.88 8.21 20.65
C LEU A 323 -10.37 7.84 22.04
N HIS A 324 -9.13 8.22 22.39
CA HIS A 324 -8.57 8.01 23.73
C HIS A 324 -9.35 8.76 24.81
N THR A 325 -9.67 10.04 24.59
CA THR A 325 -10.48 10.84 25.52
C THR A 325 -11.85 10.20 25.75
N ALA A 326 -12.52 9.76 24.68
CA ALA A 326 -13.82 9.10 24.78
C ALA A 326 -13.76 7.79 25.59
N ARG A 327 -12.69 7.00 25.41
CA ARG A 327 -12.46 5.77 26.20
C ARG A 327 -12.23 6.07 27.67
N THR A 328 -11.40 7.06 28.01
CA THR A 328 -11.13 7.45 29.41
C THR A 328 -12.39 7.92 30.12
N ASN A 329 -13.20 8.76 29.47
CA ASN A 329 -14.40 9.34 30.06
C ASN A 329 -15.51 8.33 30.36
N ARG A 330 -15.46 7.12 29.79
CA ARG A 330 -16.43 6.05 30.07
C ARG A 330 -15.95 5.08 31.15
N VAL A 331 -14.64 5.02 31.38
CA VAL A 331 -14.03 4.23 32.47
C VAL A 331 -14.13 4.98 33.81
N ALA A 332 -14.22 6.31 33.78
CA ALA A 332 -14.50 7.19 34.92
C ALA A 332 -16.01 7.29 35.22
#